data_AF-A0A3B3R687-F1
#
_entry.id   AF-A0A3B3R687-F1
#
_cell.length_a   1.000
_cell.length_b   1.000
_cell.length_c   1.000
_cell.angle_alpha   90.00
_cell.angle_beta   90.00
_cell.angle_gamma   90.00
#
_symmetry.space_group_name_H-M   'P 1'
#
loop_
_entity.id
_entity.type
_entity.pdbx_description
1 polymer ?
#
loop_
_entity_poly.entity_id
_entity_poly.type
_entity_poly.pdbx_seq_one_letter_code
_entity_poly.pdbx_strand_id
1 'polypeptide(L)'
;MALSPALSGLPQSSIIICDMHFFCPTGNTCCQGPTGQWGCCPYSLGQCCKDGRHCCEYGFRCDWTSLKCTKGYLQFPSAHREAQPV
;
A
#
# COMPACT_ATOMS: atom_id res chain seq x y z
N MET A 1 -1.67 -45.43 0.44
CA MET A 1 -2.53 -44.25 0.18
C MET A 1 -2.61 -43.45 1.46
N ALA A 2 -1.86 -42.35 1.58
CA ALA A 2 -1.98 -41.41 2.69
C ALA A 2 -2.15 -40.02 2.06
N LEU A 3 -3.39 -39.56 1.99
CA LEU A 3 -3.76 -38.22 1.53
C LEU A 3 -3.70 -37.31 2.76
N SER A 4 -2.50 -36.84 3.08
CA SER A 4 -2.35 -35.73 4.01
C SER A 4 -2.89 -34.46 3.34
N PRO A 5 -3.84 -33.72 3.92
CA PRO A 5 -4.15 -32.39 3.43
C PRO A 5 -2.94 -31.52 3.75
N ALA A 6 -2.17 -31.19 2.71
CA ALA A 6 -1.22 -30.10 2.78
C ALA A 6 -2.02 -28.80 2.96
N LEU A 7 -2.37 -28.46 4.21
CA LEU A 7 -2.71 -27.11 4.62
C LEU A 7 -1.39 -26.29 4.67
N SER A 8 -0.68 -26.29 3.55
CA SER A 8 0.58 -25.60 3.36
C SER A 8 0.27 -24.18 2.90
N GLY A 9 0.11 -23.27 3.86
CA GLY A 9 0.26 -21.85 3.60
C GLY A 9 -1.00 -21.10 3.15
N LEU A 10 -2.06 -21.12 3.96
CA LEU A 10 -2.76 -19.86 4.13
C LEU A 10 -1.82 -18.99 4.97
N PRO A 11 -1.17 -17.95 4.41
CA PRO A 11 -0.53 -16.99 5.30
C PRO A 11 -1.64 -16.53 6.25
N GLN A 12 -1.33 -16.42 7.54
CA GLN A 12 -2.11 -15.60 8.46
C GLN A 12 -1.97 -14.12 8.04
N SER A 13 -2.26 -13.82 6.76
CA SER A 13 -2.21 -12.51 6.16
C SER A 13 -3.48 -11.85 6.61
N SER A 14 -3.37 -11.05 7.67
CA SER A 14 -4.43 -10.14 8.07
C SER A 14 -4.59 -9.13 6.94
N ILE A 15 -5.49 -9.42 6.00
CA ILE A 15 -5.76 -8.55 4.87
C ILE A 15 -6.42 -7.26 5.38
N ILE A 16 -5.95 -6.12 4.88
CA ILE A 16 -6.54 -4.82 5.13
C ILE A 16 -7.52 -4.58 4.00
N ILE A 17 -8.81 -4.60 4.32
CA ILE A 17 -9.87 -4.35 3.36
C ILE A 17 -9.92 -2.84 3.10
N CYS A 18 -9.61 -2.45 1.87
CA CYS A 18 -9.64 -1.05 1.44
C CYS A 18 -11.01 -0.69 0.87
N ASP A 19 -11.59 -1.61 0.12
CA ASP A 19 -12.85 -1.47 -0.60
C ASP A 19 -13.53 -2.84 -0.73
N MET A 20 -14.76 -2.89 -1.25
CA MET A 20 -15.51 -4.14 -1.45
C MET A 20 -14.78 -5.13 -2.35
N HIS A 21 -13.98 -4.62 -3.30
CA HIS A 21 -13.23 -5.44 -4.26
C HIS A 21 -11.70 -5.27 -4.14
N PHE A 22 -11.21 -4.55 -3.13
CA PHE A 22 -9.78 -4.24 -3.01
C PHE A 22 -9.27 -4.45 -1.59
N PHE A 23 -8.20 -5.23 -1.47
CA PHE A 23 -7.59 -5.57 -0.20
C PHE A 23 -6.06 -5.57 -0.33
N CYS A 24 -5.38 -5.24 0.76
CA CYS A 24 -3.93 -5.22 0.86
C CYS A 24 -3.41 -6.24 1.88
N PRO A 25 -2.20 -6.77 1.74
CA PRO A 25 -1.58 -7.61 2.76
C PRO A 25 -1.29 -6.81 4.04
N THR A 26 -1.09 -7.52 5.16
CA THR A 26 -0.75 -6.88 6.44
C THR A 26 0.55 -6.09 6.32
N GLY A 27 0.57 -4.87 6.87
CA GLY A 27 1.73 -3.98 6.79
C GLY A 27 1.63 -2.97 5.64
N ASN A 28 0.68 -3.15 4.73
CA ASN A 28 0.38 -2.18 3.70
C ASN A 28 -0.74 -1.22 4.15
N THR A 29 -0.92 -0.11 3.45
CA THR A 29 -2.07 0.79 3.61
C THR A 29 -2.83 0.93 2.32
N CYS A 30 -4.14 1.09 2.49
CA CYS A 30 -5.08 1.37 1.44
C CYS A 30 -4.92 2.81 0.97
N CYS A 31 -4.56 2.98 -0.30
CA CYS A 31 -4.52 4.28 -0.92
C CYS A 31 -5.49 4.38 -2.09
N GLN A 32 -6.40 5.35 -2.00
CA GLN A 32 -7.29 5.70 -3.10
C GLN A 32 -6.64 6.79 -3.94
N GLY A 33 -6.61 6.58 -5.26
CA GLY A 33 -6.15 7.58 -6.21
C GLY A 33 -7.24 8.62 -6.52
N PRO A 34 -6.88 9.72 -7.19
CA PRO A 34 -7.82 10.80 -7.51
C PRO A 34 -8.97 10.37 -8.43
N THR A 35 -8.78 9.30 -9.19
CA THR A 35 -9.77 8.71 -10.11
C THR A 35 -10.50 7.50 -9.49
N GLY A 36 -10.33 7.24 -8.18
CA GLY A 36 -11.01 6.14 -7.48
C GLY A 36 -10.28 4.80 -7.53
N GLN A 37 -9.13 4.69 -8.20
CA GLN A 37 -8.35 3.44 -8.20
C GLN A 37 -7.75 3.15 -6.82
N TRP A 38 -7.83 1.91 -6.35
CA TRP A 38 -7.24 1.47 -5.08
C TRP A 38 -5.91 0.75 -5.27
N GLY A 39 -4.99 0.92 -4.32
CA GLY A 39 -3.69 0.26 -4.35
C GLY A 39 -3.02 0.27 -3.00
N CYS A 40 -2.00 -0.57 -2.89
CA CYS A 40 -1.37 -0.87 -1.62
C CYS A 40 -0.04 -0.13 -1.50
N CYS A 41 0.13 0.55 -0.39
CA CYS A 41 1.39 1.20 -0.05
C CYS A 41 2.08 0.40 1.05
N PRO A 42 3.40 0.12 0.96
CA PRO A 42 4.11 -0.71 1.94
C PRO A 42 4.35 -0.01 3.29
N TYR A 43 3.62 1.07 3.57
CA TYR A 43 3.74 1.85 4.80
C TYR A 43 2.49 1.65 5.64
N SER A 44 2.64 1.20 6.88
CA SER A 44 1.50 0.88 7.78
C SER A 44 0.63 2.08 8.15
N LEU A 45 1.17 3.31 8.02
CA LEU A 45 0.46 4.57 8.28
C LEU A 45 0.77 5.60 7.18
N GLY A 46 1.02 5.11 5.96
CA GLY A 46 1.40 5.97 4.86
C GLY A 46 0.30 6.94 4.45
N GLN A 47 0.70 8.11 3.95
CA GLN A 47 -0.19 9.06 3.30
C GLN A 47 -0.05 8.97 1.78
N CYS A 48 -1.20 8.94 1.11
CA CYS A 48 -1.27 8.89 -0.34
C CYS A 48 -0.98 10.26 -0.94
N CYS A 49 -0.17 10.29 -1.99
CA CYS A 49 0.00 11.49 -2.78
C CYS A 49 -1.24 11.78 -3.61
N LYS A 50 -1.43 13.05 -4.00
CA LYS A 50 -2.55 13.47 -4.87
C LYS A 50 -2.55 12.81 -6.24
N ASP A 51 -1.38 12.40 -6.72
CA ASP A 51 -1.20 11.62 -7.95
C ASP A 51 -1.88 10.23 -7.86
N GLY A 52 -2.02 9.69 -6.66
CA GLY A 52 -2.68 8.40 -6.43
C GLY A 52 -1.87 7.18 -6.84
N ARG A 53 -0.69 7.34 -7.41
CA ARG A 53 0.26 6.24 -7.69
C ARG A 53 1.42 6.19 -6.71
N HIS A 54 1.59 7.23 -5.92
CA HIS A 54 2.71 7.37 -5.00
C HIS A 54 2.22 7.51 -3.56
N CYS A 55 3.05 7.04 -2.64
CA CYS A 55 2.78 7.11 -1.22
C CYS A 55 4.03 7.46 -0.42
N CYS A 56 3.78 8.13 0.69
CA CYS A 56 4.79 8.50 1.68
C CYS A 56 4.48 7.85 3.01
N GLU A 57 5.50 7.61 3.82
CA GLU A 57 5.31 7.18 5.19
C GLU A 57 4.61 8.27 6.04
N TYR A 58 4.15 7.89 7.23
CA TYR A 58 3.43 8.81 8.12
C TYR A 58 4.27 10.05 8.49
N GLY A 59 3.67 11.22 8.31
CA GLY A 59 4.29 12.50 8.64
C GLY A 59 5.24 13.04 7.57
N PHE A 60 5.34 12.39 6.41
CA PHE A 60 5.94 12.97 5.22
C PHE A 60 4.87 13.54 4.29
N ARG A 61 5.20 14.62 3.60
CA ARG A 61 4.34 15.22 2.57
C ARG A 61 4.92 14.93 1.21
N CYS A 62 4.04 14.59 0.27
CA CYS A 62 4.43 14.49 -1.12
C CYS A 62 4.82 15.87 -1.64
N ASP A 63 5.93 15.93 -2.36
CA ASP A 63 6.31 17.07 -3.19
C ASP A 63 5.25 17.31 -4.29
N TRP A 64 5.30 18.46 -4.96
CA TRP A 64 4.44 18.78 -6.11
C TRP A 64 4.50 17.73 -7.22
N THR A 65 5.65 17.08 -7.38
CA THR A 65 5.85 15.99 -8.34
C THR A 65 5.31 14.65 -7.86
N SER A 66 4.93 14.52 -6.59
CA SER A 66 4.54 13.26 -5.92
C SER A 66 5.58 12.13 -5.93
N LEU A 67 6.77 12.38 -6.50
CA LEU A 67 7.88 11.41 -6.61
C LEU A 67 8.80 11.40 -5.38
N LYS A 68 8.63 12.40 -4.50
CA LYS A 68 9.45 12.58 -3.30
C LYS A 68 8.58 12.90 -2.11
N CYS A 69 8.96 12.34 -0.98
CA CYS A 69 8.39 12.55 0.33
C CYS A 69 9.31 13.48 1.11
N THR A 70 8.79 14.61 1.57
CA THR A 70 9.55 15.62 2.31
C THR A 70 8.99 15.81 3.71
N LYS A 71 9.87 15.92 4.71
CA LYS A 71 9.53 16.19 6.10
C LYS A 71 10.58 17.10 6.72
N GLY A 72 10.32 18.40 6.71
CA GLY A 72 11.31 19.41 7.08
C GLY A 72 12.50 19.36 6.12
N TYR A 73 13.68 18.99 6.62
CA TYR A 73 14.91 18.84 5.83
C TYR A 73 15.13 17.43 5.28
N LEU A 74 14.32 16.44 5.69
CA LEU A 74 14.43 15.07 5.20
C LEU A 74 13.68 14.93 3.89
N GLN A 75 14.32 14.34 2.88
CA GLN A 75 13.70 14.02 1.60
C GLN A 75 14.04 12.58 1.22
N PHE A 76 13.01 11.80 0.89
CA PHE A 76 13.15 10.42 0.40
C PHE A 76 12.34 10.23 -0.88
N PRO A 77 12.72 9.28 -1.75
CA PRO A 77 11.88 8.89 -2.88
C PRO A 77 10.54 8.35 -2.36
N SER A 78 9.44 8.71 -3.00
CA SER A 78 8.13 8.14 -2.69
C SER A 78 8.09 6.67 -3.07
N ALA A 79 7.40 5.85 -2.28
CA ALA A 79 7.09 4.50 -2.71
C ALA A 79 6.07 4.54 -3.84
N HIS A 80 6.27 3.68 -4.84
CA HIS A 80 5.24 3.41 -5.82
C HIS A 80 4.17 2.54 -5.17
N ARG A 81 2.91 2.86 -5.45
CA ARG A 81 1.77 2.08 -5.03
C ARG A 81 1.79 0.77 -5.80
N GLU A 82 1.84 -0.36 -5.11
CA GLU A 82 1.67 -1.63 -5.78
C GLU A 82 0.19 -1.78 -6.14
N ALA A 83 -0.07 -1.82 -7.45
CA ALA A 83 -1.31 -2.33 -7.98
C ALA A 83 -1.24 -3.86 -7.86
N GLN A 84 -1.45 -4.37 -6.65
CA GLN A 84 -1.55 -5.81 -6.45
C GLN A 84 -2.84 -6.27 -7.14
N PRO A 85 -2.74 -7.12 -8.19
CA PRO A 85 -3.90 -7.80 -8.70
C PRO A 85 -4.31 -8.86 -7.69
N VAL A 86 -5.63 -9.05 -7.58
CA VAL A 86 -6.29 -10.19 -6.94
C VAL A 86 -5.70 -11.52 -7.43
#